data_AF-A0A060TA46-F1
#
_entry.id   AF-A0A060TA46-F1
#
_cell.length_a   1.000
_cell.length_b   1.000
_cell.length_c   1.000
_cell.angle_alpha   90.00
_cell.angle_beta   90.00
_cell.angle_gamma   90.00
#
_symmetry.space_group_name_H-M   'P 1'
#
loop_
_entity.id
_entity.type
_entity.pdbx_description
1 polymer ?
#
loop_
_entity_poly.entity_id
_entity_poly.type
_entity_poly.pdbx_seq_one_letter_code
_entity_poly.pdbx_strand_id
1 'polypeptide(L)'
;MDPITSCIDHLQAVLQGQPIDESIVQKAVSKLTLDTSLTVNDDQIVSALFPLAIGVLKDTPINSEQAETVISLVQALLSNKSFSKVLEFAPVELLLEALNSPSDALQRAAIAQLRLADPPDMVASTPLVEALVDLVQDSSAPPSVVDTLAVLGSQGPLVRRRLFSGSCLEKLTALFQGKDATLQSRVMELVQRVLPADEERLIPYEKLVLLDPNEHLVQSNDPLAQMAVLLFYRTLLENVHPSDLVAAITPQLEGAFQLFASDDPLTKSLLLSEIYHLFGALSRADPEVMQQLDKKYNLTASPALTNWNDESAILLMTVLNPDYLADQAPNTISALPINHSTIRAIASLSGNSRTYSLLHVTADKLTHLAFPDLMFVLEAFTYTEWATRDIIQWPSVMDALLNVTQLSDKDAITFRQEALTNLVGKAEQVPLGMWDAAIRRELYKARYGHSIAPRAEIADESAQ
;
A
#
# COMPACT_ATOMS: atom_id res chain seq x y z
N MET A 1 -26.77 -34.88 1.48
CA MET A 1 -25.58 -35.44 2.16
C MET A 1 -24.90 -34.31 2.89
N ASP A 2 -24.31 -34.61 4.04
CA ASP A 2 -23.47 -33.65 4.77
C ASP A 2 -22.28 -33.24 3.86
N PRO A 3 -22.04 -31.93 3.63
CA PRO A 3 -20.91 -31.45 2.84
C PRO A 3 -19.55 -32.02 3.28
N ILE A 4 -19.37 -32.28 4.58
CA ILE A 4 -18.11 -32.80 5.13
C ILE A 4 -17.90 -34.26 4.72
N THR A 5 -18.89 -35.13 4.95
CA THR A 5 -18.83 -36.54 4.54
C THR A 5 -18.66 -36.68 3.02
N SER A 6 -19.39 -35.87 2.25
CA SER A 6 -19.27 -35.85 0.79
C SER A 6 -17.88 -35.46 0.32
N CYS A 7 -17.19 -34.57 1.05
CA CYS A 7 -15.83 -34.16 0.74
C CYS A 7 -14.81 -35.26 1.09
N ILE A 8 -14.99 -35.96 2.22
CA ILE A 8 -14.15 -37.11 2.59
C ILE A 8 -14.20 -38.19 1.50
N ASP A 9 -15.40 -38.63 1.13
CA ASP A 9 -15.58 -39.68 0.12
C ASP A 9 -14.98 -39.26 -1.23
N HIS A 10 -15.14 -37.98 -1.59
CA HIS A 10 -14.60 -37.42 -2.81
C HIS A 10 -13.07 -37.37 -2.82
N LEU A 11 -12.43 -36.85 -1.76
CA LEU A 11 -10.96 -36.81 -1.69
C LEU A 11 -10.34 -38.21 -1.67
N GLN A 12 -10.99 -39.19 -1.03
CA GLN A 12 -10.58 -40.60 -1.11
C GLN A 12 -10.65 -41.14 -2.54
N ALA A 13 -11.69 -40.79 -3.30
CA ALA A 13 -11.82 -41.19 -4.69
C ALA A 13 -10.79 -40.48 -5.60
N VAL A 14 -10.46 -39.22 -5.31
CA VAL A 14 -9.41 -38.46 -6.02
C VAL A 14 -8.05 -39.13 -5.85
N LEU A 15 -7.70 -39.55 -4.62
CA LEU A 15 -6.48 -40.32 -4.35
C LEU A 15 -6.43 -41.68 -5.08
N GLN A 16 -7.59 -42.21 -5.48
CA GLN A 16 -7.71 -43.43 -6.30
C GLN A 16 -7.73 -43.14 -7.81
N GLY A 17 -7.55 -41.88 -8.23
CA GLY A 17 -7.43 -41.47 -9.63
C GLY A 17 -8.65 -40.79 -10.23
N GLN A 18 -9.67 -40.43 -9.44
CA GLN A 18 -10.78 -39.60 -9.93
C GLN A 18 -10.37 -38.12 -10.07
N PRO A 19 -10.96 -37.37 -11.02
CA PRO A 19 -10.72 -35.94 -11.12
C PRO A 19 -11.33 -35.20 -9.92
N ILE A 20 -10.69 -34.10 -9.52
CA ILE A 20 -11.19 -33.26 -8.44
C ILE A 20 -12.38 -32.40 -8.90
N ASP A 21 -13.52 -32.56 -8.21
CA ASP A 21 -14.67 -31.66 -8.26
C ASP A 21 -14.54 -30.55 -7.20
N GLU A 22 -14.17 -29.36 -7.66
CA GLU A 22 -13.96 -28.16 -6.82
C GLU A 22 -15.24 -27.72 -6.10
N SER A 23 -16.42 -27.98 -6.68
CA SER A 23 -17.70 -27.56 -6.09
C SER A 23 -18.00 -28.32 -4.79
N ILE A 24 -17.56 -29.57 -4.68
CA ILE A 24 -17.71 -30.38 -3.48
C ILE A 24 -16.78 -29.85 -2.39
N VAL A 25 -15.52 -29.59 -2.73
CA VAL A 25 -14.53 -29.05 -1.80
C VAL A 25 -14.94 -27.66 -1.30
N GLN A 26 -15.40 -26.78 -2.20
CA GLN A 26 -15.81 -25.42 -1.83
C GLN A 26 -17.03 -25.39 -0.90
N LYS A 27 -17.96 -26.35 -1.04
CA LYS A 27 -19.08 -26.50 -0.11
C LYS A 27 -18.61 -26.89 1.29
N ALA A 28 -17.60 -27.78 1.38
CA ALA A 28 -17.00 -28.14 2.66
C ALA A 28 -16.24 -26.96 3.28
N VAL A 29 -15.44 -26.23 2.51
CA VAL A 29 -14.76 -24.99 2.94
C VAL A 29 -15.78 -24.01 3.52
N SER A 30 -16.83 -23.71 2.76
CA SER A 30 -17.87 -22.76 3.20
C SER A 30 -18.53 -23.21 4.51
N LYS A 31 -18.78 -24.52 4.67
CA LYS A 31 -19.39 -25.06 5.87
C LYS A 31 -18.45 -24.97 7.09
N LEU A 32 -17.17 -25.29 6.93
CA LEU A 32 -16.16 -25.21 7.99
C LEU A 32 -15.90 -23.77 8.44
N THR A 33 -15.91 -22.83 7.51
CA THR A 33 -15.71 -21.40 7.81
C THR A 33 -16.93 -20.78 8.51
N LEU A 34 -18.15 -21.16 8.12
CA LEU A 34 -19.38 -20.61 8.71
C LEU A 34 -19.74 -21.24 10.06
N ASP A 35 -19.39 -22.50 10.28
CA ASP A 35 -19.74 -23.27 11.47
C ASP A 35 -18.49 -23.65 12.27
N THR A 36 -17.96 -22.67 13.01
CA THR A 36 -16.74 -22.83 13.81
C THR A 36 -16.84 -23.92 14.87
N SER A 37 -18.07 -24.31 15.27
CA SER A 37 -18.29 -25.39 16.24
C SER A 37 -17.74 -26.75 15.76
N LEU A 38 -17.73 -26.97 14.44
CA LEU A 38 -17.23 -28.19 13.81
C LEU A 38 -15.72 -28.33 13.86
N THR A 39 -14.98 -27.21 13.92
CA THR A 39 -13.52 -27.23 13.95
C THR A 39 -12.99 -27.03 15.37
N VAL A 40 -13.66 -26.27 16.23
CA VAL A 40 -13.21 -26.04 17.61
C VAL A 40 -13.35 -27.29 18.48
N ASN A 41 -14.51 -27.96 18.44
CA ASN A 41 -14.86 -29.02 19.38
C ASN A 41 -14.61 -30.44 18.86
N ASP A 42 -14.40 -30.60 17.56
CA ASP A 42 -14.32 -31.92 16.92
C ASP A 42 -13.00 -32.13 16.16
N ASP A 43 -12.01 -32.66 16.86
CA ASP A 43 -10.74 -33.07 16.27
C ASP A 43 -10.90 -34.23 15.26
N GLN A 44 -12.03 -34.96 15.25
CA GLN A 44 -12.23 -36.09 14.35
C GLN A 44 -12.38 -35.64 12.90
N ILE A 45 -13.06 -34.51 12.67
CA ILE A 45 -13.21 -33.95 11.32
C ILE A 45 -11.85 -33.56 10.75
N VAL A 46 -11.03 -32.86 11.54
CA VAL A 46 -9.66 -32.50 11.14
C VAL A 46 -8.82 -33.75 10.89
N SER A 47 -8.86 -34.72 11.81
CA SER A 47 -8.11 -35.99 11.68
C SER A 47 -8.53 -36.81 10.46
N ALA A 48 -9.78 -36.71 10.02
CA ALA A 48 -10.30 -37.44 8.85
C ALA A 48 -9.97 -36.73 7.53
N LEU A 49 -10.16 -35.41 7.44
CA LEU A 49 -9.98 -34.66 6.19
C LEU A 49 -8.55 -34.21 5.94
N PHE A 50 -7.80 -33.83 6.97
CA PHE A 50 -6.47 -33.24 6.80
C PHE A 50 -5.49 -34.20 6.08
N PRO A 51 -5.36 -35.48 6.47
CA PRO A 51 -4.46 -36.40 5.76
C PRO A 51 -4.85 -36.61 4.29
N LEU A 52 -6.15 -36.60 3.98
CA LEU A 52 -6.65 -36.74 2.62
C LEU A 52 -6.29 -35.52 1.78
N ALA A 53 -6.52 -34.31 2.30
CA ALA A 53 -6.18 -33.07 1.62
C ALA A 53 -4.67 -32.97 1.35
N ILE A 54 -3.83 -33.31 2.34
CA ILE A 54 -2.38 -33.35 2.16
C ILE A 54 -1.97 -34.40 1.11
N GLY A 55 -2.58 -35.59 1.13
CA GLY A 55 -2.35 -36.61 0.11
C GLY A 55 -2.68 -36.12 -1.30
N VAL A 56 -3.80 -35.41 -1.48
CA VAL A 56 -4.17 -34.86 -2.80
C VAL A 56 -3.15 -33.83 -3.26
N LEU A 57 -2.73 -32.91 -2.39
CA LEU A 57 -1.71 -31.90 -2.71
C LEU A 57 -0.34 -32.51 -3.02
N LYS A 58 -0.01 -33.64 -2.42
CA LYS A 58 1.29 -34.31 -2.58
C LYS A 58 1.35 -35.19 -3.83
N ASP A 59 0.35 -36.04 -4.01
CA ASP A 59 0.44 -37.21 -4.88
C ASP A 59 -0.46 -37.11 -6.13
N THR A 60 -1.35 -36.11 -6.20
CA THR A 60 -2.30 -35.97 -7.32
C THR A 60 -1.87 -34.83 -8.26
N PRO A 61 -1.80 -35.06 -9.58
CA PRO A 61 -1.57 -34.00 -10.55
C PRO A 61 -2.83 -33.12 -10.66
N ILE A 62 -2.80 -31.98 -9.98
CA ILE A 62 -3.87 -30.97 -9.98
C ILE A 62 -3.37 -29.67 -10.60
N ASN A 63 -4.28 -28.89 -11.19
CA ASN A 63 -3.93 -27.56 -11.69
C ASN A 63 -3.86 -26.53 -10.53
N SER A 64 -3.43 -25.30 -10.82
CA SER A 64 -3.28 -24.26 -9.78
C SER A 64 -4.60 -23.90 -9.10
N GLU A 65 -5.73 -23.85 -9.81
CA GLU A 65 -7.03 -23.46 -9.24
C GLU A 65 -7.55 -24.54 -8.27
N GLN A 66 -7.40 -25.80 -8.66
CA GLN A 66 -7.70 -26.96 -7.84
C GLN A 66 -6.80 -27.03 -6.59
N ALA A 67 -5.52 -26.71 -6.74
CA ALA A 67 -4.59 -26.60 -5.61
C ALA A 67 -5.04 -25.54 -4.61
N GLU A 68 -5.36 -24.32 -5.06
CA GLU A 68 -5.84 -23.24 -4.18
C GLU A 68 -7.15 -23.62 -3.45
N THR A 69 -8.04 -24.37 -4.11
CA THR A 69 -9.28 -24.87 -3.50
C THR A 69 -8.99 -25.87 -2.37
N VAL A 70 -8.04 -26.79 -2.56
CA VAL A 70 -7.64 -27.75 -1.53
C VAL A 70 -6.82 -27.07 -0.41
N ILE A 71 -5.97 -26.10 -0.74
CA ILE A 71 -5.26 -25.26 0.25
C ILE A 71 -6.27 -24.52 1.12
N SER A 72 -7.32 -23.95 0.52
CA SER A 72 -8.40 -23.28 1.25
C SER A 72 -9.14 -24.23 2.20
N LEU A 73 -9.29 -25.51 1.83
CA LEU A 73 -9.81 -26.54 2.73
C LEU A 73 -8.87 -26.79 3.91
N VAL A 74 -7.57 -26.94 3.67
CA VAL A 74 -6.57 -27.11 4.75
C VAL A 74 -6.62 -25.93 5.72
N GLN A 75 -6.65 -24.70 5.21
CA GLN A 75 -6.76 -23.50 6.03
C GLN A 75 -8.07 -23.45 6.82
N ALA A 76 -9.20 -23.79 6.20
CA ALA A 76 -10.50 -23.79 6.87
C ALA A 76 -10.58 -24.84 8.00
N LEU A 77 -9.92 -25.99 7.85
CA LEU A 77 -9.84 -27.02 8.90
C LEU A 77 -9.05 -26.54 10.12
N LEU A 78 -8.02 -25.73 9.91
CA LEU A 78 -7.05 -25.34 10.94
C LEU A 78 -7.27 -23.93 11.50
N SER A 79 -8.05 -23.08 10.84
CA SER A 79 -8.21 -21.65 11.14
C SER A 79 -8.70 -21.33 12.56
N ASN A 80 -9.50 -22.22 13.16
CA ASN A 80 -10.04 -22.04 14.52
C ASN A 80 -9.23 -22.80 15.59
N LYS A 81 -8.05 -23.33 15.24
CA LYS A 81 -7.13 -24.00 16.18
C LYS A 81 -5.99 -23.06 16.53
N SER A 82 -5.52 -23.11 17.78
CA SER A 82 -4.26 -22.47 18.13
C SER A 82 -3.11 -23.11 17.36
N PHE A 83 -2.05 -22.35 17.07
CA PHE A 83 -0.94 -22.89 16.30
C PHE A 83 -0.26 -24.09 16.99
N SER A 84 -0.22 -24.11 18.33
CA SER A 84 0.24 -25.28 19.09
C SER A 84 -0.59 -26.55 18.78
N LYS A 85 -1.90 -26.41 18.63
CA LYS A 85 -2.80 -27.52 18.29
C LYS A 85 -2.68 -27.90 16.81
N VAL A 86 -2.43 -26.94 15.93
CA VAL A 86 -2.10 -27.22 14.52
C VAL A 86 -0.89 -28.14 14.41
N LEU A 87 0.15 -27.90 15.21
CA LEU A 87 1.37 -28.74 15.21
C LEU A 87 1.14 -30.19 15.64
N GLU A 88 0.01 -30.52 16.29
CA GLU A 88 -0.36 -31.92 16.56
C GLU A 88 -0.81 -32.65 15.28
N PHE A 89 -1.43 -31.94 14.33
CA PHE A 89 -1.87 -32.48 13.04
C PHE A 89 -0.79 -32.33 11.95
N ALA A 90 -0.08 -31.22 11.98
CA ALA A 90 0.98 -30.86 11.05
C ALA A 90 2.29 -30.62 11.83
N PRO A 91 2.96 -31.69 12.30
CA PRO A 91 4.20 -31.55 13.06
C PRO A 91 5.28 -30.86 12.22
N VAL A 92 6.28 -30.30 12.89
CA VAL A 92 7.36 -29.51 12.25
C VAL A 92 8.05 -30.32 11.15
N GLU A 93 8.24 -31.62 11.35
CA GLU A 93 8.84 -32.52 10.36
C GLU A 93 8.00 -32.60 9.08
N LEU A 94 6.67 -32.70 9.19
CA LEU A 94 5.77 -32.74 8.05
C LEU A 94 5.75 -31.41 7.30
N LEU A 95 5.80 -30.29 8.03
CA LEU A 95 5.90 -28.97 7.42
C LEU A 95 7.24 -28.80 6.68
N LEU A 96 8.34 -29.30 7.22
CA LEU A 96 9.64 -29.31 6.53
C LEU A 96 9.63 -30.19 5.29
N GLU A 97 9.04 -31.39 5.36
CA GLU A 97 8.89 -32.26 4.20
C GLU A 97 8.04 -31.58 3.11
N ALA A 98 6.98 -30.88 3.51
CA ALA A 98 6.12 -30.14 2.60
C ALA A 98 6.85 -28.97 1.93
N LEU A 99 7.65 -28.18 2.68
CA LEU A 99 8.46 -27.10 2.12
C LEU A 99 9.55 -27.59 1.18
N ASN A 100 10.14 -28.76 1.44
CA ASN A 100 11.18 -29.36 0.58
C ASN A 100 10.59 -30.27 -0.51
N SER A 101 9.26 -30.37 -0.60
CA SER A 101 8.58 -31.22 -1.57
C SER A 101 8.75 -30.66 -2.98
N PRO A 102 8.86 -31.51 -4.03
CA PRO A 102 8.78 -31.07 -5.41
C PRO A 102 7.35 -30.66 -5.85
N SER A 103 6.33 -30.84 -4.99
CA SER A 103 4.97 -30.39 -5.29
C SER A 103 4.77 -28.94 -4.85
N ASP A 104 4.66 -28.03 -5.83
CA ASP A 104 4.30 -26.62 -5.62
C ASP A 104 3.03 -26.45 -4.78
N ALA A 105 2.02 -27.30 -5.01
CA ALA A 105 0.74 -27.25 -4.29
C ALA A 105 0.93 -27.53 -2.80
N LEU A 106 1.77 -28.52 -2.47
CA LEU A 106 2.08 -28.86 -1.08
C LEU A 106 2.98 -27.80 -0.43
N GLN A 107 3.97 -27.26 -1.15
CA GLN A 107 4.79 -26.14 -0.66
C GLN A 107 3.91 -24.94 -0.31
N ARG A 108 3.00 -24.54 -1.21
CA ARG A 108 2.06 -23.42 -0.99
C ARG A 108 1.18 -23.65 0.23
N ALA A 109 0.67 -24.86 0.43
CA ALA A 109 -0.12 -25.20 1.61
C ALA A 109 0.68 -25.01 2.91
N ALA A 110 1.93 -25.48 2.95
CA ALA A 110 2.81 -25.31 4.11
C ALA A 110 3.13 -23.84 4.37
N ILE A 111 3.49 -23.08 3.33
CA ILE A 111 3.75 -21.64 3.42
C ILE A 111 2.52 -20.90 3.99
N ALA A 112 1.34 -21.21 3.44
CA ALA A 112 0.10 -20.57 3.85
C ALA A 112 -0.26 -20.90 5.31
N GLN A 113 0.02 -22.13 5.77
CA GLN A 113 -0.20 -22.51 7.16
C GLN A 113 0.79 -21.86 8.11
N LEU A 114 2.07 -21.74 7.73
CA LEU A 114 3.10 -21.07 8.52
C LEU A 114 2.81 -19.58 8.71
N ARG A 115 2.25 -18.92 7.69
CA ARG A 115 1.84 -17.51 7.78
C ARG A 115 0.79 -17.25 8.85
N LEU A 116 0.00 -18.25 9.22
CA LEU A 116 -1.05 -18.17 10.25
C LEU A 116 -0.53 -18.52 11.65
N ALA A 117 0.79 -18.65 11.85
CA ALA A 117 1.36 -18.92 13.15
C ALA A 117 1.06 -17.79 14.14
N ASP A 118 0.33 -18.12 15.20
CA ASP A 118 0.02 -17.22 16.30
C ASP A 118 0.24 -17.92 17.66
N PRO A 119 1.21 -17.45 18.48
CA PRO A 119 2.13 -16.35 18.18
C PRO A 119 3.17 -16.73 17.10
N PRO A 120 3.63 -15.78 16.25
CA PRO A 120 4.60 -16.05 15.19
C PRO A 120 5.91 -16.66 15.70
N ASP A 121 6.34 -16.29 16.90
CA ASP A 121 7.57 -16.77 17.51
C ASP A 121 7.61 -18.27 17.80
N MET A 122 6.48 -18.97 17.68
CA MET A 122 6.45 -20.44 17.76
C MET A 122 7.31 -21.11 16.69
N VAL A 123 7.51 -20.48 15.53
CA VAL A 123 8.35 -21.05 14.47
C VAL A 123 9.82 -20.64 14.60
N ALA A 124 10.16 -19.67 15.44
CA ALA A 124 11.51 -19.09 15.52
C ALA A 124 12.58 -20.08 15.97
N SER A 125 12.23 -21.01 16.88
CA SER A 125 13.13 -22.04 17.40
C SER A 125 13.18 -23.31 16.54
N THR A 126 12.55 -23.30 15.36
CA THR A 126 12.46 -24.45 14.45
C THR A 126 13.28 -24.18 13.19
N PRO A 127 13.64 -25.22 12.41
CA PRO A 127 14.29 -25.04 11.11
C PRO A 127 13.37 -24.45 10.02
N LEU A 128 12.08 -24.19 10.30
CA LEU A 128 11.09 -23.72 9.31
C LEU A 128 11.45 -22.35 8.74
N VAL A 129 11.96 -21.43 9.56
CA VAL A 129 12.40 -20.10 9.09
C VAL A 129 13.54 -20.23 8.08
N GLU A 130 14.49 -21.13 8.37
CA GLU A 130 15.63 -21.36 7.48
C GLU A 130 15.20 -22.05 6.18
N ALA A 131 14.28 -23.01 6.24
CA ALA A 131 13.71 -23.66 5.06
C ALA A 131 12.95 -22.66 4.17
N LEU A 132 12.21 -21.72 4.76
CA LEU A 132 11.57 -20.64 4.00
C LEU A 132 12.61 -19.73 3.33
N VAL A 133 13.70 -19.37 4.02
CA VAL A 133 14.81 -18.60 3.41
C VAL A 133 15.48 -19.38 2.28
N ASP A 134 15.60 -20.71 2.41
CA ASP A 134 16.12 -21.57 1.33
C ASP A 134 15.22 -21.53 0.09
N LEU A 135 13.89 -21.51 0.26
CA LEU A 135 12.96 -21.35 -0.85
C LEU A 135 13.06 -19.97 -1.53
N VAL A 136 13.47 -18.91 -0.81
CA VAL A 136 13.68 -17.59 -1.44
C VAL A 136 14.76 -17.65 -2.52
N GLN A 137 15.76 -18.53 -2.36
CA GLN A 137 16.86 -18.70 -3.33
C GLN A 137 16.39 -19.31 -4.66
N ASP A 138 15.23 -19.97 -4.68
CA ASP A 138 14.64 -20.53 -5.89
C ASP A 138 13.75 -19.48 -6.58
N SER A 139 14.17 -19.00 -7.75
CA SER A 139 13.42 -18.04 -8.55
C SER A 139 12.03 -18.54 -8.98
N SER A 140 11.82 -19.85 -9.01
CA SER A 140 10.53 -20.48 -9.32
C SER A 140 9.60 -20.61 -8.11
N ALA A 141 10.12 -20.42 -6.89
CA ALA A 141 9.33 -20.53 -5.69
C ALA A 141 8.18 -19.51 -5.66
N PRO A 142 7.05 -19.83 -5.00
CA PRO A 142 5.91 -18.93 -4.89
C PRO A 142 6.26 -17.58 -4.26
N PRO A 143 5.73 -16.45 -4.76
CA PRO A 143 5.94 -15.13 -4.14
C PRO A 143 5.51 -15.07 -2.67
N SER A 144 4.53 -15.91 -2.28
CA SER A 144 4.02 -16.01 -0.91
C SER A 144 5.07 -16.43 0.13
N VAL A 145 6.23 -16.96 -0.27
CA VAL A 145 7.35 -17.24 0.64
C VAL A 145 7.85 -15.95 1.29
N VAL A 146 8.07 -14.91 0.47
CA VAL A 146 8.57 -13.60 0.95
C VAL A 146 7.51 -12.92 1.82
N ASP A 147 6.25 -12.95 1.38
CA ASP A 147 5.11 -12.47 2.18
C ASP A 147 5.07 -13.10 3.57
N THR A 148 5.29 -14.43 3.63
CA THR A 148 5.22 -15.19 4.86
C THR A 148 6.38 -14.83 5.80
N LEU A 149 7.60 -14.75 5.28
CA LEU A 149 8.76 -14.29 6.05
C LEU A 149 8.58 -12.86 6.56
N ALA A 150 8.01 -11.97 5.74
CA ALA A 150 7.73 -10.60 6.12
C ALA A 150 6.67 -10.50 7.23
N VAL A 151 5.58 -11.26 7.14
CA VAL A 151 4.55 -11.33 8.19
C VAL A 151 5.14 -11.86 9.49
N LEU A 152 5.84 -12.99 9.43
CA LEU A 152 6.44 -13.59 10.63
C LEU A 152 7.51 -12.68 11.25
N GLY A 153 8.37 -12.05 10.44
CA GLY A 153 9.44 -11.16 10.93
C GLY A 153 8.93 -9.80 11.42
N SER A 154 7.84 -9.27 10.86
CA SER A 154 7.24 -8.02 11.34
C SER A 154 6.52 -8.22 12.68
N GLN A 155 5.88 -9.37 12.89
CA GLN A 155 5.09 -9.65 14.09
C GLN A 155 5.83 -10.44 15.18
N GLY A 156 6.88 -11.19 14.83
CA GLY A 156 7.65 -12.04 15.74
C GLY A 156 9.08 -11.56 15.95
N PRO A 157 9.42 -10.95 17.10
CA PRO A 157 10.79 -10.51 17.40
C PRO A 157 11.83 -11.65 17.36
N LEU A 158 11.48 -12.87 17.80
CA LEU A 158 12.40 -14.00 17.75
C LEU A 158 12.58 -14.50 16.31
N VAL A 159 11.52 -14.49 15.50
CA VAL A 159 11.64 -14.79 14.07
C VAL A 159 12.55 -13.77 13.39
N ARG A 160 12.38 -12.47 13.69
CA ARG A 160 13.23 -11.41 13.14
C ARG A 160 14.71 -11.61 13.50
N ARG A 161 15.00 -11.92 14.76
CA ARG A 161 16.36 -12.28 15.21
C ARG A 161 16.92 -13.47 14.45
N ARG A 162 16.11 -14.51 14.20
CA ARG A 162 16.53 -15.68 13.43
C ARG A 162 16.79 -15.32 11.96
N LEU A 163 15.92 -14.53 11.35
CA LEU A 163 15.99 -14.12 9.95
C LEU A 163 17.27 -13.33 9.63
N PHE A 164 17.64 -12.40 10.51
CA PHE A 164 18.80 -11.54 10.33
C PHE A 164 20.02 -11.96 11.16
N SER A 165 20.17 -13.26 11.43
CA SER A 165 21.39 -13.82 12.04
C SER A 165 21.85 -15.12 11.38
N GLY A 166 23.11 -15.48 11.63
CA GLY A 166 23.70 -16.76 11.20
C GLY A 166 23.53 -17.05 9.70
N SER A 167 23.16 -18.29 9.39
CA SER A 167 23.00 -18.78 8.01
C SER A 167 21.90 -18.08 7.23
N CYS A 168 20.82 -17.64 7.88
CA CYS A 168 19.72 -16.93 7.21
C CYS A 168 20.20 -15.58 6.67
N LEU A 169 20.92 -14.81 7.50
CA LEU A 169 21.50 -13.54 7.08
C LEU A 169 22.51 -13.73 5.93
N GLU A 170 23.37 -14.75 6.01
CA GLU A 170 24.36 -15.05 4.97
C GLU A 170 23.68 -15.33 3.62
N LYS A 171 22.62 -16.16 3.62
CA LYS A 171 21.82 -16.46 2.42
C LYS A 171 21.15 -15.21 1.86
N LEU A 172 20.46 -14.44 2.70
CA LEU A 172 19.80 -13.19 2.28
C LEU A 172 20.80 -12.17 1.74
N THR A 173 21.97 -12.06 2.35
CA THR A 173 23.04 -11.16 1.88
C THR A 173 23.54 -11.59 0.50
N ALA A 174 23.77 -12.88 0.29
CA ALA A 174 24.22 -13.41 -1.00
C ALA A 174 23.19 -13.17 -2.12
N LEU A 175 21.89 -13.27 -1.80
CA LEU A 175 20.81 -12.95 -2.73
C LEU A 175 20.74 -11.45 -3.03
N PHE A 176 20.81 -10.61 -1.99
CA PHE A 176 20.72 -9.15 -2.13
C PHE A 176 21.90 -8.54 -2.89
N GLN A 177 23.11 -9.06 -2.66
CA GLN A 177 24.33 -8.62 -3.36
C GLN A 177 24.59 -9.41 -4.65
N GLY A 178 23.69 -10.30 -5.03
CA GLY A 178 23.77 -11.10 -6.24
C GLY A 178 23.45 -10.29 -7.51
N LYS A 179 23.56 -10.94 -8.66
CA LYS A 179 23.26 -10.34 -9.97
C LYS A 179 21.83 -10.60 -10.47
N ASP A 180 21.07 -11.42 -9.76
CA ASP A 180 19.70 -11.75 -10.13
C ASP A 180 18.74 -10.71 -9.55
N ALA A 181 18.21 -9.83 -10.43
CA ALA A 181 17.29 -8.77 -10.04
C ALA A 181 15.97 -9.31 -9.41
N THR A 182 15.53 -10.51 -9.79
CA THR A 182 14.33 -11.12 -9.20
C THR A 182 14.59 -11.52 -7.75
N LEU A 183 15.71 -12.17 -7.49
CA LEU A 183 16.08 -12.57 -6.13
C LEU A 183 16.44 -11.37 -5.25
N GLN A 184 17.13 -10.39 -5.81
CA GLN A 184 17.45 -9.14 -5.12
C GLN A 184 16.17 -8.39 -4.72
N SER A 185 15.20 -8.24 -5.63
CA SER A 185 13.93 -7.57 -5.34
C SER A 185 13.08 -8.28 -4.28
N ARG A 186 13.12 -9.62 -4.23
CA ARG A 186 12.50 -10.38 -3.12
C ARG A 186 13.09 -10.03 -1.75
N VAL A 187 14.41 -9.87 -1.67
CA VAL A 187 15.05 -9.47 -0.41
C VAL A 187 14.75 -8.01 -0.08
N MET A 188 14.72 -7.12 -1.07
CA MET A 188 14.29 -5.73 -0.90
C MET A 188 12.88 -5.65 -0.29
N GLU A 189 11.91 -6.41 -0.83
CA GLU A 189 10.54 -6.46 -0.33
C GLU A 189 10.49 -6.95 1.14
N LEU A 190 11.23 -8.02 1.44
CA LEU A 190 11.33 -8.55 2.80
C LEU A 190 11.84 -7.47 3.78
N VAL A 191 12.92 -6.77 3.42
CA VAL A 191 13.52 -5.71 4.24
C VAL A 191 12.54 -4.56 4.44
N GLN A 192 11.90 -4.07 3.38
CA GLN A 192 10.93 -2.97 3.45
C GLN A 192 9.79 -3.24 4.44
N ARG A 193 9.34 -4.50 4.50
CA ARG A 193 8.18 -4.89 5.33
C ARG A 193 8.54 -5.21 6.77
N VAL A 194 9.78 -5.64 7.03
CA VAL A 194 10.23 -5.97 8.39
C VAL A 194 10.86 -4.77 9.09
N LEU A 195 11.53 -3.88 8.36
CA LEU A 195 12.23 -2.72 8.91
C LEU A 195 11.37 -1.83 9.83
N PRO A 196 10.08 -1.53 9.52
CA PRO A 196 9.27 -0.68 10.39
C PRO A 196 9.05 -1.23 11.80
N ALA A 197 9.22 -2.54 11.96
CA ALA A 197 9.10 -3.21 13.24
C ALA A 197 10.46 -3.44 13.92
N ASP A 198 11.60 -3.18 13.24
CA ASP A 198 12.97 -3.50 13.68
C ASP A 198 13.55 -2.52 14.73
N GLU A 199 12.92 -2.48 15.91
CA GLU A 199 13.35 -1.65 17.03
C GLU A 199 14.77 -1.98 17.54
N GLU A 200 15.18 -3.24 17.42
CA GLU A 200 16.47 -3.75 17.90
C GLU A 200 17.63 -3.52 16.91
N ARG A 201 17.35 -2.94 15.74
CA ARG A 201 18.34 -2.69 14.67
C ARG A 201 19.05 -3.97 14.24
N LEU A 202 18.28 -5.04 14.03
CA LEU A 202 18.78 -6.34 13.64
C LEU A 202 19.15 -6.40 12.15
N ILE A 203 18.59 -5.52 11.32
CA ILE A 203 18.88 -5.48 9.88
C ILE A 203 20.23 -4.76 9.64
N PRO A 204 21.29 -5.46 9.21
CA PRO A 204 22.57 -4.84 8.89
C PRO A 204 22.47 -4.05 7.57
N TYR A 205 22.54 -2.73 7.66
CA TYR A 205 22.39 -1.85 6.51
C TYR A 205 23.44 -2.13 5.43
N GLU A 206 24.69 -2.34 5.83
CA GLU A 206 25.81 -2.61 4.92
C GLU A 206 25.66 -3.92 4.12
N LYS A 207 24.74 -4.80 4.51
CA LYS A 207 24.50 -6.08 3.84
C LYS A 207 23.17 -6.14 3.10
N LEU A 208 22.12 -5.51 3.64
CA LEU A 208 20.73 -5.69 3.18
C LEU A 208 20.00 -4.39 2.82
N VAL A 209 20.67 -3.24 2.91
CA VAL A 209 20.06 -1.93 2.58
C VAL A 209 20.92 -1.15 1.59
N LEU A 210 22.23 -1.09 1.81
CA LEU A 210 23.15 -0.29 1.02
C LEU A 210 23.53 -1.01 -0.27
N LEU A 211 23.02 -0.52 -1.40
CA LEU A 211 23.47 -0.91 -2.73
C LEU A 211 24.51 0.08 -3.25
N ASP A 212 25.41 -0.35 -4.13
CA ASP A 212 26.28 0.59 -4.84
C ASP A 212 25.45 1.38 -5.87
N PRO A 213 25.29 2.71 -5.69
CA PRO A 213 24.51 3.52 -6.63
C PRO A 213 25.12 3.55 -8.03
N ASN A 214 26.44 3.39 -8.19
CA ASN A 214 27.05 3.38 -9.51
C ASN A 214 26.64 2.13 -10.28
N GLU A 215 26.69 0.96 -9.64
CA GLU A 215 26.33 -0.31 -10.27
C GLU A 215 24.83 -0.42 -10.56
N HIS A 216 23.99 -0.05 -9.58
CA HIS A 216 22.55 -0.36 -9.62
C HIS A 216 21.69 0.77 -10.19
N LEU A 217 22.16 2.02 -10.09
CA LEU A 217 21.44 3.19 -10.60
C LEU A 217 22.17 3.79 -11.80
N VAL A 218 23.39 4.29 -11.65
CA VAL A 218 24.01 5.17 -12.66
C VAL A 218 24.49 4.43 -13.93
N GLN A 219 25.09 3.25 -13.77
CA GLN A 219 25.68 2.46 -14.88
C GLN A 219 24.84 1.24 -15.26
N SER A 220 23.70 1.02 -14.58
CA SER A 220 22.81 -0.09 -14.90
C SER A 220 22.20 0.10 -16.29
N ASN A 221 22.15 -0.99 -17.06
CA ASN A 221 21.49 -1.03 -18.38
C ASN A 221 20.06 -1.58 -18.30
N ASP A 222 19.56 -1.88 -17.10
CA ASP A 222 18.23 -2.43 -16.87
C ASP A 222 17.33 -1.40 -16.15
N PRO A 223 16.43 -0.72 -16.89
CA PRO A 223 15.49 0.24 -16.32
C PRO A 223 14.54 -0.35 -15.29
N LEU A 224 14.19 -1.64 -15.39
CA LEU A 224 13.30 -2.28 -14.43
C LEU A 224 14.04 -2.53 -13.11
N ALA A 225 15.31 -2.92 -13.18
CA ALA A 225 16.16 -3.04 -11.99
C ALA A 225 16.38 -1.67 -11.33
N GLN A 226 16.68 -0.63 -12.11
CA GLN A 226 16.80 0.75 -11.61
C GLN A 226 15.51 1.20 -10.91
N MET A 227 14.35 0.94 -11.53
CA MET A 227 13.04 1.25 -10.95
C MET A 227 12.83 0.53 -9.61
N ALA A 228 13.17 -0.76 -9.51
CA ALA A 228 13.06 -1.53 -8.28
C ALA A 228 13.92 -0.93 -7.15
N VAL A 229 15.13 -0.46 -7.46
CA VAL A 229 16.01 0.20 -6.48
C VAL A 229 15.44 1.56 -6.04
N LEU A 230 14.90 2.37 -6.96
CA LEU A 230 14.26 3.65 -6.63
C LEU A 230 13.03 3.45 -5.73
N LEU A 231 12.15 2.51 -6.09
CA LEU A 231 11.00 2.11 -5.29
C LEU A 231 11.45 1.62 -3.91
N PHE A 232 12.53 0.86 -3.84
CA PHE A 232 13.06 0.39 -2.56
C PHE A 232 13.41 1.53 -1.63
N TYR A 233 14.24 2.48 -2.05
CA TYR A 233 14.59 3.61 -1.18
C TYR A 233 13.41 4.53 -0.89
N ARG A 234 12.47 4.69 -1.83
CA ARG A 234 11.26 5.48 -1.59
C ARG A 234 10.42 4.85 -0.48
N THR A 235 10.14 3.55 -0.57
CA THR A 235 9.34 2.83 0.44
C THR A 235 10.02 2.84 1.81
N LEU A 236 11.36 2.77 1.86
CA LEU A 236 12.10 2.93 3.10
C LEU A 236 11.88 4.29 3.75
N LEU A 237 11.85 5.37 2.96
CA LEU A 237 11.63 6.74 3.44
C LEU A 237 10.17 7.04 3.80
N GLU A 238 9.21 6.43 3.10
CA GLU A 238 7.77 6.61 3.35
C GLU A 238 7.29 5.87 4.61
N ASN A 239 7.93 4.75 4.95
CA ASN A 239 7.60 3.97 6.13
C ASN A 239 8.29 4.48 7.40
N VAL A 240 7.81 4.03 8.58
CA VAL A 240 8.51 4.25 9.84
C VAL A 240 9.89 3.59 9.76
N HIS A 241 10.94 4.35 10.06
CA HIS A 241 12.32 3.89 10.01
C HIS A 241 13.17 4.48 11.14
N PRO A 242 14.30 3.84 11.49
CA PRO A 242 15.27 4.40 12.44
C PRO A 242 15.83 5.75 11.97
N SER A 243 16.06 6.67 12.90
CA SER A 243 16.48 8.05 12.59
C SER A 243 17.82 8.16 11.87
N ASP A 244 18.68 7.14 11.97
CA ASP A 244 19.98 7.06 11.31
C ASP A 244 19.92 6.46 9.90
N LEU A 245 18.77 5.92 9.47
CA LEU A 245 18.64 5.31 8.15
C LEU A 245 18.93 6.31 7.03
N VAL A 246 18.33 7.51 7.08
CA VAL A 246 18.48 8.50 6.00
C VAL A 246 19.94 8.90 5.81
N ALA A 247 20.65 9.14 6.93
CA ALA A 247 22.08 9.42 6.90
C ALA A 247 22.89 8.27 6.29
N ALA A 248 22.53 7.01 6.60
CA ALA A 248 23.20 5.83 6.07
C ALA A 248 22.97 5.66 4.55
N ILE A 249 21.75 5.92 4.06
CA ILE A 249 21.40 5.75 2.63
C ILE A 249 21.65 7.00 1.78
N THR A 250 22.12 8.10 2.36
CA THR A 250 22.37 9.35 1.63
C THR A 250 23.25 9.17 0.38
N PRO A 251 24.34 8.38 0.41
CA PRO A 251 25.13 8.11 -0.80
C PRO A 251 24.33 7.43 -1.92
N GLN A 252 23.37 6.58 -1.56
CA GLN A 252 22.51 5.88 -2.52
C GLN A 252 21.47 6.83 -3.11
N LEU A 253 20.90 7.70 -2.28
CA LEU A 253 20.00 8.76 -2.72
C LEU A 253 20.70 9.72 -3.69
N GLU A 254 21.98 10.03 -3.45
CA GLU A 254 22.78 10.83 -4.39
C GLU A 254 22.82 10.21 -5.80
N GLY A 255 22.84 8.88 -5.92
CA GLY A 255 22.76 8.18 -7.21
C GLY A 255 21.48 8.52 -8.00
N ALA A 256 20.34 8.66 -7.32
CA ALA A 256 19.09 9.09 -7.97
C ALA A 256 19.14 10.54 -8.45
N PHE A 257 19.84 11.43 -7.73
CA PHE A 257 20.08 12.80 -8.17
C PHE A 257 21.05 12.86 -9.37
N GLN A 258 22.03 11.98 -9.43
CA GLN A 258 22.90 11.85 -10.61
C GLN A 258 22.12 11.38 -11.83
N LEU A 259 21.20 10.42 -11.67
CA LEU A 259 20.28 10.01 -12.73
C LEU A 259 19.39 11.16 -13.20
N PHE A 260 18.82 11.94 -12.28
CA PHE A 260 18.06 13.15 -12.62
C PHE A 260 18.88 14.14 -13.45
N ALA A 261 20.13 14.37 -13.06
CA ALA A 261 21.03 15.28 -13.76
C ALA A 261 21.62 14.71 -15.06
N SER A 262 21.46 13.40 -15.32
CA SER A 262 21.94 12.77 -16.54
C SER A 262 21.13 13.24 -17.76
N ASP A 263 21.75 13.25 -18.94
CA ASP A 263 21.06 13.59 -20.19
C ASP A 263 20.53 12.36 -20.94
N ASP A 264 20.46 11.20 -20.28
CA ASP A 264 19.96 9.99 -20.91
C ASP A 264 18.42 10.06 -21.13
N PRO A 265 17.95 10.05 -22.39
CA PRO A 265 16.52 10.16 -22.69
C PRO A 265 15.71 8.96 -22.19
N LEU A 266 16.31 7.77 -22.14
CA LEU A 266 15.62 6.54 -21.74
C LEU A 266 15.34 6.55 -20.24
N THR A 267 16.36 6.88 -19.44
CA THR A 267 16.23 7.18 -18.00
C THR A 267 15.17 8.27 -17.75
N LYS A 268 15.23 9.39 -18.49
CA LYS A 268 14.29 10.51 -18.32
C LYS A 268 12.83 10.16 -18.67
N SER A 269 12.60 9.23 -19.59
CA SER A 269 11.24 8.83 -19.96
C SER A 269 10.63 7.77 -19.05
N LEU A 270 11.44 6.85 -18.51
CA LEU A 270 10.94 5.71 -17.72
C LEU A 270 11.02 5.94 -16.21
N LEU A 271 12.07 6.59 -15.73
CA LEU A 271 12.40 6.63 -14.30
C LEU A 271 12.06 7.98 -13.63
N LEU A 272 11.85 9.04 -14.41
CA LEU A 272 11.73 10.40 -13.87
C LEU A 272 10.59 10.55 -12.86
N SER A 273 9.44 9.93 -13.13
CA SER A 273 8.30 9.90 -12.20
C SER A 273 8.71 9.32 -10.84
N GLU A 274 9.41 8.19 -10.84
CA GLU A 274 9.81 7.53 -9.60
C GLU A 274 10.93 8.28 -8.87
N ILE A 275 11.86 8.86 -9.62
CA ILE A 275 12.88 9.75 -9.08
C ILE A 275 12.23 10.93 -8.34
N TYR A 276 11.18 11.55 -8.91
CA TYR A 276 10.47 12.64 -8.27
C TYR A 276 9.70 12.19 -7.02
N HIS A 277 9.07 11.02 -7.07
CA HIS A 277 8.43 10.47 -5.87
C HIS A 277 9.43 10.17 -4.76
N LEU A 278 10.62 9.66 -5.10
CA LEU A 278 11.72 9.47 -4.14
C LEU A 278 12.17 10.81 -3.54
N PHE A 279 12.33 11.86 -4.34
CA PHE A 279 12.65 13.20 -3.83
C PHE A 279 11.54 13.75 -2.94
N GLY A 280 10.28 13.50 -3.30
CA GLY A 280 9.12 13.81 -2.47
C GLY A 280 9.19 13.13 -1.11
N ALA A 281 9.47 11.83 -1.08
CA ALA A 281 9.65 11.08 0.16
C ALA A 281 10.81 11.64 1.00
N LEU A 282 11.98 11.89 0.39
CA LEU A 282 13.14 12.47 1.07
C LEU A 282 12.84 13.85 1.65
N SER A 283 12.16 14.72 0.91
CA SER A 283 11.81 16.07 1.37
C SER A 283 10.86 16.09 2.59
N ARG A 284 10.17 14.98 2.86
CA ARG A 284 9.34 14.80 4.06
C ARG A 284 10.11 14.11 5.19
N ALA A 285 10.90 13.09 4.86
CA ALA A 285 11.66 12.31 5.83
C ALA A 285 12.83 13.10 6.44
N ASP A 286 13.60 13.79 5.61
CA ASP A 286 14.76 14.59 6.02
C ASP A 286 14.95 15.82 5.10
N PRO A 287 14.33 16.96 5.44
CA PRO A 287 14.46 18.19 4.67
C PRO A 287 15.90 18.74 4.59
N GLU A 288 16.76 18.43 5.57
CA GLU A 288 18.14 18.92 5.61
C GLU A 288 18.99 18.20 4.56
N VAL A 289 18.91 16.86 4.51
CA VAL A 289 19.58 16.06 3.48
C VAL A 289 19.05 16.42 2.09
N MET A 290 17.72 16.57 1.96
CA MET A 290 17.10 17.03 0.71
C MET A 290 17.70 18.36 0.25
N GLN A 291 17.84 19.34 1.15
CA GLN A 291 18.39 20.65 0.82
C GLN A 291 19.86 20.57 0.38
N GLN A 292 20.66 19.71 1.01
CA GLN A 292 22.06 19.52 0.65
C GLN A 292 22.20 18.97 -0.77
N LEU A 293 21.39 17.96 -1.11
CA LEU A 293 21.39 17.34 -2.44
C LEU A 293 20.81 18.29 -3.49
N ASP A 294 19.73 19.01 -3.20
CA ASP A 294 19.16 20.01 -4.10
C ASP A 294 20.18 21.11 -4.44
N LYS A 295 20.90 21.67 -3.46
CA LYS A 295 21.96 22.65 -3.72
C LYS A 295 23.07 22.11 -4.62
N LYS A 296 23.35 20.81 -4.57
CA LYS A 296 24.39 20.16 -5.37
C LYS A 296 23.92 19.90 -6.81
N TYR A 297 22.65 19.53 -7.00
CA TYR A 297 22.10 19.12 -8.30
C TYR A 297 21.12 20.12 -8.92
N ASN A 298 20.88 21.25 -8.26
CA ASN A 298 19.99 22.34 -8.68
C ASN A 298 18.57 21.86 -9.04
N LEU A 299 17.95 21.02 -8.23
CA LEU A 299 16.60 20.50 -8.50
C LEU A 299 15.56 21.63 -8.54
N THR A 300 15.49 22.47 -7.50
CA THR A 300 14.48 23.53 -7.40
C THR A 300 14.85 24.80 -8.19
N ALA A 301 16.13 24.99 -8.46
CA ALA A 301 16.63 26.03 -9.37
C ALA A 301 16.58 25.60 -10.85
N SER A 302 16.29 24.32 -11.12
CA SER A 302 16.23 23.80 -12.49
C SER A 302 15.07 24.45 -13.27
N PRO A 303 15.27 24.73 -14.57
CA PRO A 303 14.17 25.09 -15.46
C PRO A 303 13.02 24.08 -15.42
N ALA A 304 13.32 22.82 -15.04
CA ALA A 304 12.34 21.75 -14.86
C ALA A 304 11.22 22.11 -13.89
N LEU A 305 11.44 22.99 -12.89
CA LEU A 305 10.40 23.40 -11.95
C LEU A 305 9.57 24.59 -12.45
N THR A 306 9.90 25.20 -13.59
CA THR A 306 9.26 26.44 -14.09
C THR A 306 8.53 26.26 -15.42
N ASN A 307 8.63 25.08 -16.04
CA ASN A 307 7.93 24.78 -17.28
C ASN A 307 6.53 24.24 -17.01
N TRP A 308 5.54 25.13 -16.89
CA TRP A 308 4.15 24.79 -16.55
C TRP A 308 3.40 23.97 -17.61
N ASN A 309 3.96 23.83 -18.81
CA ASN A 309 3.41 22.98 -19.86
C ASN A 309 3.98 21.55 -19.82
N ASP A 310 4.94 21.29 -18.95
CA ASP A 310 5.54 19.96 -18.77
C ASP A 310 4.91 19.27 -17.56
N GLU A 311 4.25 18.14 -17.80
CA GLU A 311 3.62 17.33 -16.74
C GLU A 311 4.62 16.91 -15.67
N SER A 312 5.89 16.73 -16.03
CA SER A 312 6.98 16.37 -15.11
C SER A 312 7.24 17.49 -14.10
N ALA A 313 7.19 18.76 -14.54
CA ALA A 313 7.34 19.92 -13.67
C ALA A 313 6.21 19.98 -12.63
N ILE A 314 4.98 19.74 -13.10
CA ILE A 314 3.79 19.72 -12.26
C ILE A 314 3.84 18.56 -11.26
N LEU A 315 4.28 17.38 -11.71
CA LEU A 315 4.47 16.22 -10.84
C LEU A 315 5.46 16.55 -9.72
N LEU A 316 6.63 17.11 -10.06
CA LEU A 316 7.65 17.46 -9.08
C LEU A 316 7.12 18.41 -7.99
N MET A 317 6.40 19.47 -8.39
CA MET A 317 5.76 20.37 -7.42
C MET A 317 4.66 19.70 -6.60
N THR A 318 3.96 18.72 -7.17
CA THR A 318 2.88 18.00 -6.49
C THR A 318 3.44 17.08 -5.42
N VAL A 319 4.60 16.44 -5.65
CA VAL A 319 5.14 15.40 -4.77
C VAL A 319 6.12 15.92 -3.72
N LEU A 320 6.79 17.05 -3.94
CA LEU A 320 7.70 17.64 -2.95
C LEU A 320 6.94 18.17 -1.73
N ASN A 321 7.61 18.16 -0.57
CA ASN A 321 7.07 18.73 0.66
C ASN A 321 6.78 20.23 0.47
N PRO A 322 5.54 20.70 0.72
CA PRO A 322 5.20 22.11 0.60
C PRO A 322 6.07 23.04 1.47
N ASP A 323 6.38 22.66 2.72
CA ASP A 323 7.24 23.50 3.58
C ASP A 323 8.64 23.68 2.98
N TYR A 324 9.19 22.61 2.42
CA TYR A 324 10.47 22.63 1.72
C TYR A 324 10.43 23.57 0.51
N LEU A 325 9.37 23.47 -0.31
CA LEU A 325 9.19 24.34 -1.48
C LEU A 325 9.00 25.81 -1.09
N ALA A 326 8.30 26.10 0.00
CA ALA A 326 8.16 27.46 0.50
C ALA A 326 9.51 28.12 0.84
N ASP A 327 10.46 27.32 1.31
CA ASP A 327 11.80 27.81 1.66
C ASP A 327 12.72 27.91 0.44
N GLN A 328 12.71 26.92 -0.47
CA GLN A 328 13.67 26.87 -1.58
C GLN A 328 13.18 27.56 -2.85
N ALA A 329 11.87 27.56 -3.13
CA ALA A 329 11.29 28.02 -4.39
C ALA A 329 10.06 28.95 -4.24
N PRO A 330 10.06 29.95 -3.33
CA PRO A 330 8.89 30.79 -3.09
C PRO A 330 8.44 31.57 -4.33
N ASN A 331 9.39 32.10 -5.11
CA ASN A 331 9.08 32.85 -6.33
C ASN A 331 8.42 31.96 -7.40
N THR A 332 8.84 30.70 -7.47
CA THR A 332 8.29 29.70 -8.40
C THR A 332 6.83 29.39 -8.05
N ILE A 333 6.51 29.23 -6.76
CA ILE A 333 5.14 29.08 -6.28
C ILE A 333 4.30 30.31 -6.61
N SER A 334 4.80 31.52 -6.34
CA SER A 334 4.06 32.75 -6.61
C SER A 334 3.83 33.03 -8.10
N ALA A 335 4.66 32.48 -8.98
CA ALA A 335 4.51 32.59 -10.43
C ALA A 335 3.62 31.48 -11.04
N LEU A 336 3.16 30.51 -10.23
CA LEU A 336 2.37 29.38 -10.71
C LEU A 336 1.01 29.88 -11.25
N PRO A 337 0.71 29.70 -12.55
CA PRO A 337 -0.60 30.08 -13.08
C PRO A 337 -1.68 29.17 -12.52
N ILE A 338 -2.90 29.70 -12.33
CA ILE A 338 -4.07 28.92 -11.91
C ILE A 338 -4.85 28.51 -13.17
N ASN A 339 -4.64 27.29 -13.64
CA ASN A 339 -5.30 26.73 -14.81
C ASN A 339 -5.36 25.19 -14.71
N HIS A 340 -6.01 24.54 -15.67
CA HIS A 340 -6.17 23.08 -15.73
C HIS A 340 -4.84 22.31 -15.54
N SER A 341 -3.76 22.72 -16.20
CA SER A 341 -2.47 22.02 -16.19
C SER A 341 -1.79 22.04 -14.82
N THR A 342 -2.07 23.05 -13.97
CA THR A 342 -1.40 23.25 -12.68
C THR A 342 -2.24 22.89 -11.46
N ILE A 343 -3.53 22.53 -11.63
CA ILE A 343 -4.46 22.32 -10.51
C ILE A 343 -3.97 21.29 -9.49
N ARG A 344 -3.25 20.24 -9.94
CA ARG A 344 -2.72 19.20 -9.05
C ARG A 344 -1.65 19.75 -8.11
N ALA A 345 -0.75 20.58 -8.63
CA ALA A 345 0.26 21.25 -7.82
C ALA A 345 -0.40 22.26 -6.86
N ILE A 346 -1.42 23.00 -7.32
CA ILE A 346 -2.16 23.95 -6.48
C ILE A 346 -2.85 23.24 -5.31
N ALA A 347 -3.52 22.12 -5.58
CA ALA A 347 -4.16 21.30 -4.56
C ALA A 347 -3.15 20.81 -3.50
N SER A 348 -2.01 20.25 -3.94
CA SER A 348 -0.94 19.79 -3.03
C SER A 348 -0.36 20.94 -2.19
N LEU A 349 0.01 22.05 -2.84
CA LEU A 349 0.57 23.23 -2.18
C LEU A 349 -0.42 23.91 -1.23
N SER A 350 -1.73 23.76 -1.45
CA SER A 350 -2.74 24.30 -0.52
C SER A 350 -2.76 23.61 0.83
N GLY A 351 -2.18 22.40 0.93
CA GLY A 351 -2.08 21.61 2.15
C GLY A 351 -1.20 22.24 3.25
N ASN A 352 -0.44 23.29 2.93
CA ASN A 352 0.35 24.05 3.89
C ASN A 352 0.04 25.56 3.82
N SER A 353 0.00 26.22 4.97
CA SER A 353 -0.41 27.63 5.05
C SER A 353 0.58 28.59 4.37
N ARG A 354 1.89 28.30 4.43
CA ARG A 354 2.94 29.17 3.85
C ARG A 354 2.86 29.12 2.33
N THR A 355 2.86 27.93 1.75
CA THR A 355 2.69 27.76 0.29
C THR A 355 1.36 28.27 -0.20
N TYR A 356 0.26 28.04 0.54
CA TYR A 356 -1.05 28.60 0.19
C TYR A 356 -1.00 30.13 0.08
N SER A 357 -0.38 30.82 1.04
CA SER A 357 -0.25 32.27 1.01
C SER A 357 0.55 32.79 -0.19
N LEU A 358 1.53 32.02 -0.66
CA LEU A 358 2.37 32.35 -1.82
C LEU A 358 1.65 32.17 -3.15
N LEU A 359 0.65 31.28 -3.26
CA LEU A 359 -0.10 31.03 -4.49
C LEU A 359 -0.95 32.24 -4.94
N HIS A 360 -1.24 33.19 -4.04
CA HIS A 360 -2.08 34.36 -4.31
C HIS A 360 -3.38 34.01 -5.05
N VAL A 361 -4.09 33.01 -4.51
CA VAL A 361 -5.37 32.54 -5.04
C VAL A 361 -6.43 33.60 -4.80
N THR A 362 -7.29 33.84 -5.79
CA THR A 362 -8.41 34.77 -5.69
C THR A 362 -9.69 34.11 -6.19
N ALA A 363 -10.83 34.60 -5.71
CA ALA A 363 -12.15 34.15 -6.17
C ALA A 363 -12.27 34.18 -7.69
N ASP A 364 -11.79 35.27 -8.30
CA ASP A 364 -11.81 35.48 -9.76
C ASP A 364 -11.06 34.36 -10.50
N LYS A 365 -9.80 34.09 -10.13
CA LYS A 365 -8.99 33.03 -10.76
C LYS A 365 -9.64 31.65 -10.66
N LEU A 366 -10.27 31.33 -9.52
CA LEU A 366 -10.95 30.06 -9.33
C LEU A 366 -12.22 29.94 -10.18
N THR A 367 -13.04 30.99 -10.23
CA THR A 367 -14.31 30.96 -11.00
C THR A 367 -14.10 30.90 -12.52
N HIS A 368 -12.90 31.19 -13.01
CA HIS A 368 -12.53 31.02 -14.41
C HIS A 368 -12.14 29.56 -14.77
N LEU A 369 -11.96 28.68 -13.78
CA LEU A 369 -11.71 27.27 -14.03
C LEU A 369 -12.96 26.57 -14.55
N ALA A 370 -12.76 25.51 -15.34
CA ALA A 370 -13.84 24.61 -15.69
C ALA A 370 -14.41 23.97 -14.41
N PHE A 371 -15.70 23.64 -14.43
CA PHE A 371 -16.38 23.14 -13.23
C PHE A 371 -15.70 21.93 -12.57
N PRO A 372 -15.23 20.89 -13.30
CA PRO A 372 -14.51 19.76 -12.70
C PRO A 372 -13.23 20.19 -11.99
N ASP A 373 -12.43 21.06 -12.62
CA ASP A 373 -11.18 21.59 -12.06
C ASP A 373 -11.43 22.43 -10.81
N LEU A 374 -12.47 23.27 -10.83
CA LEU A 374 -12.90 24.04 -9.67
C LEU A 374 -13.26 23.12 -8.51
N MET A 375 -14.08 22.08 -8.75
CA MET A 375 -14.47 21.14 -7.69
C MET A 375 -13.27 20.39 -7.11
N PHE A 376 -12.34 19.94 -7.97
CA PHE A 376 -11.10 19.29 -7.54
C PHE A 376 -10.27 20.19 -6.61
N VAL A 377 -10.08 21.47 -6.96
CA VAL A 377 -9.34 22.41 -6.11
C VAL A 377 -10.10 22.74 -4.82
N LEU A 378 -11.43 22.86 -4.87
CA LEU A 378 -12.24 23.14 -3.68
C LEU A 378 -12.26 21.96 -2.70
N GLU A 379 -12.24 20.73 -3.18
CA GLU A 379 -12.10 19.54 -2.33
C GLU A 379 -10.83 19.64 -1.47
N ALA A 380 -9.67 19.92 -2.10
CA ALA A 380 -8.42 20.13 -1.39
C ALA A 380 -8.44 21.35 -0.45
N PHE A 381 -8.98 22.50 -0.90
CA PHE A 381 -8.97 23.72 -0.10
C PHE A 381 -9.85 23.59 1.16
N THR A 382 -11.02 22.98 1.02
CA THR A 382 -11.94 22.77 2.14
C THR A 382 -11.40 21.79 3.18
N TYR A 383 -10.35 21.02 2.87
CA TYR A 383 -9.63 20.20 3.82
C TYR A 383 -8.75 21.03 4.80
N THR A 384 -8.44 22.29 4.47
CA THR A 384 -7.55 23.15 5.28
C THR A 384 -8.31 24.33 5.89
N GLU A 385 -7.89 24.81 7.06
CA GLU A 385 -8.60 25.91 7.73
C GLU A 385 -8.44 27.26 7.02
N TRP A 386 -7.22 27.58 6.57
CA TRP A 386 -6.91 28.87 5.95
C TRP A 386 -7.66 29.04 4.63
N ALA A 387 -7.64 28.03 3.75
CA ALA A 387 -8.32 28.13 2.47
C ALA A 387 -9.85 28.09 2.64
N THR A 388 -10.36 27.35 3.65
CA THR A 388 -11.78 27.38 4.01
C THR A 388 -12.25 28.78 4.43
N ARG A 389 -11.45 29.50 5.23
CA ARG A 389 -11.79 30.88 5.64
C ARG A 389 -11.91 31.81 4.43
N ASP A 390 -11.01 31.67 3.46
CA ASP A 390 -11.01 32.50 2.25
C ASP A 390 -12.20 32.14 1.34
N ILE A 391 -12.49 30.85 1.12
CA ILE A 391 -13.65 30.38 0.34
C ILE A 391 -14.97 30.95 0.89
N ILE A 392 -15.16 30.91 2.21
CA ILE A 392 -16.38 31.43 2.86
C ILE A 392 -16.56 32.94 2.62
N GLN A 393 -15.46 33.66 2.46
CA GLN A 393 -15.43 35.09 2.14
C GLN A 393 -15.55 35.39 0.64
N TRP A 394 -15.62 34.37 -0.22
CA TRP A 394 -15.74 34.49 -1.67
C TRP A 394 -17.12 34.02 -2.16
N PRO A 395 -18.15 34.89 -2.17
CA PRO A 395 -19.51 34.52 -2.55
C PRO A 395 -19.61 33.87 -3.93
N SER A 396 -18.84 34.33 -4.91
CA SER A 396 -18.86 33.76 -6.26
C SER A 396 -18.41 32.31 -6.32
N VAL A 397 -17.45 31.92 -5.46
CA VAL A 397 -16.97 30.54 -5.34
C VAL A 397 -18.01 29.69 -4.60
N MET A 398 -18.59 30.23 -3.52
CA MET A 398 -19.67 29.57 -2.79
C MET A 398 -20.91 29.34 -3.64
N ASP A 399 -21.29 30.32 -4.46
CA ASP A 399 -22.40 30.19 -5.41
C ASP A 399 -22.10 29.15 -6.48
N ALA A 400 -20.88 29.11 -7.02
CA ALA A 400 -20.47 28.07 -7.97
C ALA A 400 -20.52 26.65 -7.36
N LEU A 401 -20.19 26.51 -6.08
CA LEU A 401 -20.29 25.24 -5.34
C LEU A 401 -21.75 24.84 -5.09
N LEU A 402 -22.62 25.78 -4.72
CA LEU A 402 -23.97 25.51 -4.26
C LEU A 402 -25.01 25.44 -5.39
N ASN A 403 -24.94 26.34 -6.37
CA ASN A 403 -25.99 26.55 -7.37
C ASN A 403 -25.74 25.74 -8.64
N VAL A 404 -25.72 24.41 -8.50
CA VAL A 404 -25.48 23.49 -9.63
C VAL A 404 -26.78 22.84 -10.07
N THR A 405 -27.16 23.03 -11.34
CA THR A 405 -28.46 22.59 -11.86
C THR A 405 -28.42 21.19 -12.47
N GLN A 406 -27.36 20.84 -13.19
CA GLN A 406 -27.17 19.51 -13.80
C GLN A 406 -25.69 19.15 -13.83
N LEU A 407 -25.37 17.98 -13.28
CA LEU A 407 -24.03 17.39 -13.26
C LEU A 407 -24.11 15.99 -13.85
N SER A 408 -23.36 15.75 -14.93
CA SER A 408 -23.20 14.42 -15.53
C SER A 408 -21.84 13.79 -15.23
N ASP A 409 -20.85 14.61 -14.88
CA ASP A 409 -19.49 14.17 -14.55
C ASP A 409 -19.44 13.59 -13.13
N LYS A 410 -19.14 12.29 -13.04
CA LYS A 410 -19.09 11.54 -11.79
C LYS A 410 -17.98 12.03 -10.85
N ASP A 411 -16.84 12.43 -11.39
CA ASP A 411 -15.69 12.86 -10.59
C ASP A 411 -15.98 14.23 -9.98
N ALA A 412 -16.53 15.16 -10.80
CA ALA A 412 -16.97 16.47 -10.31
C ALA A 412 -18.07 16.36 -9.23
N ILE A 413 -18.97 15.38 -9.33
CA ILE A 413 -19.98 15.10 -8.29
C ILE A 413 -19.30 14.64 -6.99
N THR A 414 -18.32 13.75 -7.09
CA THR A 414 -17.60 13.20 -5.94
C THR A 414 -16.82 14.29 -5.22
N PHE A 415 -16.02 15.08 -5.95
CA PHE A 415 -15.28 16.22 -5.38
C PHE A 415 -16.20 17.26 -4.75
N ARG A 416 -17.34 17.57 -5.39
CA ARG A 416 -18.34 18.48 -4.81
C ARG A 416 -18.89 17.94 -3.48
N GLN A 417 -19.21 16.65 -3.42
CA GLN A 417 -19.73 16.02 -2.19
C GLN A 417 -18.70 16.05 -1.06
N GLU A 418 -17.44 15.79 -1.37
CA GLU A 418 -16.32 15.84 -0.43
C GLU A 418 -16.10 17.27 0.05
N ALA A 419 -16.07 18.25 -0.86
CA ALA A 419 -15.95 19.67 -0.49
C ALA A 419 -17.06 20.14 0.46
N LEU A 420 -18.31 19.79 0.17
CA LEU A 420 -19.45 20.08 1.06
C LEU A 420 -19.35 19.35 2.41
N THR A 421 -18.87 18.10 2.41
CA THR A 421 -18.65 17.30 3.62
C THR A 421 -17.57 17.94 4.49
N ASN A 422 -16.45 18.35 3.89
CA ASN A 422 -15.33 19.00 4.56
C ASN A 422 -15.75 20.33 5.21
N LEU A 423 -16.52 21.17 4.49
CA LEU A 423 -17.08 22.41 5.03
C LEU A 423 -17.96 22.16 6.27
N VAL A 424 -18.87 21.19 6.21
CA VAL A 424 -19.73 20.84 7.36
C VAL A 424 -18.91 20.29 8.52
N GLY A 425 -17.95 19.41 8.23
CA GLY A 425 -17.06 18.81 9.23
C GLY A 425 -16.19 19.84 9.95
N LYS A 426 -15.88 20.97 9.29
CA LYS A 426 -15.08 22.06 9.85
C LYS A 426 -15.87 23.21 10.46
N ALA A 427 -17.19 23.12 10.52
CA ALA A 427 -18.04 24.22 10.97
C ALA A 427 -17.74 24.69 12.41
N GLU A 428 -17.16 23.83 13.24
CA GLU A 428 -16.72 24.16 14.60
C GLU A 428 -15.45 25.02 14.62
N GLN A 429 -14.50 24.77 13.71
CA GLN A 429 -13.23 25.51 13.62
C GLN A 429 -13.37 26.77 12.77
N VAL A 430 -14.16 26.71 11.69
CA VAL A 430 -14.40 27.82 10.77
C VAL A 430 -15.91 28.03 10.62
N PRO A 431 -16.49 29.05 11.27
CA PRO A 431 -17.93 29.29 11.21
C PRO A 431 -18.42 29.55 9.78
N LEU A 432 -19.35 28.70 9.31
CA LEU A 432 -19.92 28.78 7.95
C LEU A 432 -20.85 29.99 7.75
N GLY A 433 -21.31 30.61 8.84
CA GLY A 433 -22.15 31.81 8.80
C GLY A 433 -23.41 31.64 7.97
N MET A 434 -23.64 32.56 7.02
CA MET A 434 -24.82 32.55 6.15
C MET A 434 -24.91 31.33 5.21
N TRP A 435 -23.81 30.59 5.03
CA TRP A 435 -23.74 29.46 4.11
C TRP A 435 -24.18 28.13 4.73
N ASP A 436 -24.19 28.01 6.07
CA ASP A 436 -24.41 26.73 6.78
C ASP A 436 -25.66 25.99 6.30
N ALA A 437 -26.81 26.68 6.29
CA ALA A 437 -28.08 26.10 5.87
C ALA A 437 -28.07 25.66 4.40
N ALA A 438 -27.43 26.43 3.51
CA ALA A 438 -27.37 26.12 2.09
C ALA A 438 -26.45 24.92 1.81
N ILE A 439 -25.27 24.87 2.45
CA ILE A 439 -24.30 23.77 2.36
C ILE A 439 -24.95 22.46 2.83
N ARG A 440 -25.58 22.46 4.02
CA ARG A 440 -26.22 21.25 4.58
C ARG A 440 -27.34 20.73 3.68
N ARG A 441 -28.15 21.64 3.12
CA ARG A 441 -29.22 21.29 2.18
C ARG A 441 -28.66 20.65 0.91
N GLU A 442 -27.61 21.22 0.33
CA GLU A 442 -26.99 20.69 -0.88
C GLU A 442 -26.26 19.37 -0.63
N LEU A 443 -25.59 19.21 0.51
CA LEU A 443 -24.98 17.94 0.91
C LEU A 443 -26.02 16.83 1.07
N TYR A 444 -27.15 17.14 1.72
CA TYR A 444 -28.25 16.19 1.86
C TYR A 444 -28.79 15.75 0.50
N LYS A 445 -29.05 16.70 -0.41
CA LYS A 445 -29.49 16.40 -1.78
C LYS A 445 -28.49 15.52 -2.53
N ALA A 446 -27.19 15.79 -2.34
CA ALA A 446 -26.15 15.05 -3.03
C ALA A 446 -26.04 13.59 -2.53
N ARG A 447 -26.22 13.34 -1.23
CA ARG A 447 -26.14 11.99 -0.65
C ARG A 447 -27.41 11.15 -0.82
N TYR A 448 -28.58 11.77 -0.68
CA TYR A 448 -29.86 11.05 -0.57
C TYR A 448 -30.80 11.31 -1.75
N GLY A 449 -30.38 12.11 -2.74
CA GLY A 449 -31.29 12.62 -3.77
C GLY A 449 -32.23 13.69 -3.20
N HIS A 450 -33.18 14.17 -4.01
CA HIS A 450 -34.12 15.19 -3.59
C HIS A 450 -34.89 14.75 -2.33
N SER A 451 -34.97 15.63 -1.32
CA SER A 451 -35.78 15.40 -0.14
C SER A 451 -37.23 15.12 -0.53
N ILE A 452 -37.77 14.04 0.03
CA ILE A 452 -39.20 13.81 0.19
C ILE A 452 -39.79 15.12 0.74
N ALA A 453 -40.85 15.62 0.11
CA ALA A 453 -41.62 16.74 0.59
C ALA A 453 -41.93 16.57 2.09
N PRO A 454 -42.02 17.65 2.88
CA PRO A 454 -42.34 17.53 4.29
C PRO A 454 -43.64 16.74 4.42
N ARG A 455 -43.60 15.60 5.13
CA ARG A 455 -44.82 14.95 5.60
C ARG A 455 -45.58 16.01 6.39
N ALA A 456 -46.80 16.29 5.94
CA ALA A 456 -47.71 17.23 6.57
C ALA A 456 -47.66 17.09 8.10
N GLU A 457 -47.56 18.23 8.80
CA GLU A 457 -47.92 18.31 10.20
C GLU A 457 -49.31 17.70 10.36
N ILE A 458 -49.39 16.55 11.01
CA ILE A 458 -50.64 16.09 11.58
C ILE A 458 -50.91 17.07 12.70
N ALA A 459 -51.79 18.04 12.43
CA ALA A 459 -52.40 18.85 13.46
C ALA A 459 -53.10 17.89 14.42
N ASP A 460 -52.55 17.77 15.62
CA ASP A 460 -53.21 17.12 16.74
C ASP A 460 -54.30 18.08 17.23
N GLU A 461 -55.45 18.09 16.55
CA GLU A 461 -56.67 18.68 17.10
C GLU A 461 -57.22 17.74 18.16
N SER A 462 -56.69 17.88 19.38
CA SER A 462 -57.40 17.50 20.60
C SER A 462 -57.78 18.75 21.37
N ALA A 463 -58.96 19.30 21.05
CA ALA A 463 -59.80 20.07 21.99
C ALA A 463 -61.20 20.38 21.40
N GLN A 464 -62.13 19.44 21.49
CA GLN A 464 -63.39 19.56 22.26
C GLN A 464 -64.17 18.24 22.27
#